data_AF-A0A1Z5LFK0-F1
#
_entry.id   AF-A0A1Z5LFK0-F1
#
_cell.length_a   1.000
_cell.length_b   1.000
_cell.length_c   1.000
_cell.angle_alpha   90.00
_cell.angle_beta   90.00
_cell.angle_gamma   90.00
#
_symmetry.space_group_name_H-M   'P 1'
#
loop_
_entity.id
_entity.type
_entity.pdbx_description
1 polymer ?
#
loop_
_entity_poly.entity_id
_entity_poly.type
_entity_poly.pdbx_seq_one_letter_code
_entity_poly.pdbx_strand_id
1 'polypeptide(L)'
;MRRQWHKYGLDFYKILYMAPGFFFGLIMSYWGDIEGKGGWSPNTWPNPEQTARGQWRSLWVGGLVALPSGAGVAMAILGGNSACLVGVAISASLLPPSINCGTLWSLSLMKVFKSLSQDPINVTVGIPGTDLTKMVTTYPAFMAHPDFNAYYFDNANMHKECAVMAINSFGLTVVNILCIIIAGTVFLKIKEIAPDASMPRTHRFWKNDIKVAREYNRTFQDGDDLGHR
;
A
#
# COMPACT_ATOMS: atom_id res chain seq x y z
N MET A 1 -17.92 9.87 -19.43
CA MET A 1 -17.19 9.45 -18.21
C MET A 1 -17.63 8.10 -17.63
N ARG A 2 -18.93 7.82 -17.41
CA ARG A 2 -19.40 6.57 -16.77
C ARG A 2 -19.20 5.26 -17.58
N ARG A 3 -18.91 5.34 -18.88
CA ARG A 3 -19.02 4.21 -19.83
C ARG A 3 -17.70 3.55 -20.24
N GLN A 4 -16.54 4.12 -19.88
CA GLN A 4 -15.22 3.51 -20.15
C GLN A 4 -14.64 2.73 -18.95
N TRP A 5 -15.09 3.03 -17.73
CA TRP A 5 -14.70 2.27 -16.53
C TRP A 5 -15.25 0.85 -16.49
N HIS A 6 -16.32 0.58 -17.25
CA HIS A 6 -17.11 -0.64 -17.12
C HIS A 6 -16.66 -1.82 -17.99
N LYS A 7 -15.74 -1.60 -18.94
CA LYS A 7 -15.44 -2.62 -19.96
C LYS A 7 -14.14 -3.41 -19.74
N TYR A 8 -13.09 -2.84 -19.15
CA TYR A 8 -11.80 -3.56 -18.98
C TYR A 8 -10.88 -3.11 -17.81
N GLY A 9 -11.29 -2.15 -16.97
CA GLY A 9 -10.31 -1.41 -16.15
C GLY A 9 -10.26 -1.71 -14.64
N LEU A 10 -11.33 -2.20 -14.04
CA LEU A 10 -11.45 -2.20 -12.57
C LEU A 10 -11.23 -3.57 -11.90
N ASP A 11 -11.50 -4.66 -12.63
CA ASP A 11 -11.38 -6.01 -12.08
C ASP A 11 -9.96 -6.59 -12.21
N PHE A 12 -9.20 -6.16 -13.21
CA PHE A 12 -7.85 -6.68 -13.47
C PHE A 12 -6.78 -6.12 -12.51
N TYR A 13 -6.85 -4.84 -12.14
CA TYR A 13 -5.81 -4.21 -11.32
C TYR A 13 -5.75 -4.73 -9.87
N LYS A 14 -6.88 -5.20 -9.33
CA LYS A 14 -6.97 -5.71 -7.94
C LYS A 14 -6.36 -7.11 -7.79
N ILE A 15 -6.34 -7.89 -8.87
CA ILE A 15 -5.79 -9.25 -8.92
C ILE A 15 -4.32 -9.23 -9.36
N LEU A 16 -3.88 -8.15 -10.03
CA LEU A 16 -2.60 -8.07 -10.75
C LEU A 16 -1.35 -8.30 -9.88
N TYR A 17 -1.38 -7.96 -8.60
CA TYR A 17 -0.22 -8.09 -7.69
C TYR A 17 -0.35 -9.20 -6.65
N MET A 18 -1.56 -9.70 -6.43
CA MET A 18 -1.81 -10.84 -5.54
C MET A 18 -1.27 -12.13 -6.17
N ALA A 19 -1.51 -12.34 -7.47
CA ALA A 19 -1.06 -13.55 -8.17
C ALA A 19 0.48 -13.69 -8.20
N PRO A 20 1.27 -12.67 -8.57
CA PRO A 20 2.73 -12.73 -8.48
C PRO A 20 3.23 -13.01 -7.05
N GLY A 21 2.64 -12.36 -6.03
CA GLY A 21 2.98 -12.63 -4.63
C GLY A 21 2.64 -14.06 -4.19
N PHE A 22 1.53 -14.60 -4.66
CA PHE A 22 1.10 -15.96 -4.38
C PHE A 22 2.04 -17.01 -5.01
N PHE A 23 2.37 -16.87 -6.30
CA PHE A 23 3.33 -17.75 -6.96
C PHE A 23 4.72 -17.65 -6.35
N PHE A 24 5.18 -16.43 -6.03
CA PHE A 24 6.43 -16.22 -5.32
C PHE A 24 6.44 -16.93 -3.96
N GLY A 25 5.37 -16.80 -3.18
CA GLY A 25 5.21 -17.52 -1.92
C GLY A 25 5.19 -19.04 -2.08
N LEU A 26 4.66 -19.56 -3.20
CA LEU A 26 4.58 -21.00 -3.46
C LEU A 26 5.98 -21.56 -3.76
N ILE A 27 6.70 -20.89 -4.65
CA ILE A 27 8.07 -21.24 -5.01
C ILE A 27 8.95 -21.20 -3.76
N MET A 28 8.90 -20.12 -2.98
CA MET A 28 9.71 -19.98 -1.77
C MET A 28 9.32 -21.02 -0.71
N SER A 29 8.04 -21.36 -0.58
CA SER A 29 7.64 -22.39 0.39
C SER A 29 8.01 -23.81 -0.02
N TYR A 30 8.12 -24.06 -1.32
CA TYR A 30 8.50 -25.36 -1.87
C TYR A 30 10.01 -25.57 -1.86
N TRP A 31 10.78 -24.54 -2.24
CA TRP A 31 12.24 -24.61 -2.38
C TRP A 31 13.00 -24.12 -1.13
N GLY A 32 12.31 -23.47 -0.20
CA GLY A 32 12.90 -22.79 0.94
C GLY A 32 13.04 -23.63 2.20
N ASP A 33 13.57 -24.85 2.16
CA ASP A 33 13.88 -25.60 3.39
C ASP A 33 15.22 -25.18 4.03
N ILE A 34 15.72 -23.98 3.69
CA ILE A 34 16.94 -23.41 4.29
C ILE A 34 16.61 -22.82 5.67
N GLU A 35 17.13 -23.43 6.72
CA GLU A 35 17.02 -22.95 8.10
C GLU A 35 18.05 -21.82 8.39
N GLY A 36 17.63 -20.73 9.05
CA GLY A 36 18.53 -19.67 9.53
C GLY A 36 18.01 -18.23 9.37
N LYS A 37 18.57 -17.28 10.13
CA LYS A 37 18.23 -15.84 10.06
C LYS A 37 18.66 -15.27 8.70
N GLY A 38 17.69 -15.10 7.79
CA GLY A 38 17.92 -14.65 6.42
C GLY A 38 17.54 -15.66 5.33
N GLY A 39 17.12 -16.88 5.71
CA GLY A 39 16.56 -17.87 4.78
C GLY A 39 15.21 -17.39 4.22
N TRP A 40 14.93 -17.73 2.96
CA TRP A 40 13.64 -17.49 2.29
C TRP A 40 12.77 -18.74 2.47
N SER A 41 12.36 -19.03 3.72
CA SER A 41 11.78 -20.30 4.16
C SER A 41 10.41 -20.15 4.84
N PRO A 42 9.51 -21.14 4.77
CA PRO A 42 8.35 -21.24 5.67
C PRO A 42 8.68 -21.22 7.16
N ASN A 43 9.96 -21.45 7.51
CA ASN A 43 10.49 -21.45 8.87
C ASN A 43 11.06 -20.08 9.27
N THR A 44 11.04 -19.07 8.41
CA THR A 44 11.52 -17.71 8.69
C THR A 44 10.49 -16.63 8.35
N TRP A 45 9.44 -17.02 7.62
CA TRP A 45 8.30 -16.16 7.30
C TRP A 45 7.06 -16.60 8.08
N PRO A 46 6.24 -15.66 8.55
CA PRO A 46 6.21 -14.22 8.19
C PRO A 46 7.23 -13.35 8.94
N ASN A 47 7.90 -12.44 8.22
CA ASN A 47 8.82 -11.48 8.84
C ASN A 47 8.08 -10.32 9.54
N PRO A 48 8.78 -9.46 10.32
CA PRO A 48 8.14 -8.34 11.03
C PRO A 48 7.39 -7.36 10.11
N GLU A 49 7.90 -7.08 8.92
CA GLU A 49 7.28 -6.15 7.96
C GLU A 49 6.00 -6.72 7.35
N GLN A 50 5.99 -8.02 7.03
CA GLN A 50 4.82 -8.75 6.56
C GLN A 50 3.75 -8.84 7.66
N THR A 51 4.19 -9.09 8.90
CA THR A 51 3.33 -9.15 10.09
C THR A 51 2.70 -7.80 10.39
N ALA A 52 3.47 -6.71 10.35
CA ALA A 52 2.95 -5.36 10.59
C ALA A 52 1.81 -5.01 9.62
N ARG A 53 1.89 -5.43 8.35
CA ARG A 53 0.83 -5.20 7.35
C ARG A 53 -0.38 -6.12 7.52
N GLY A 54 -0.26 -7.22 8.25
CA GLY A 54 -1.33 -8.16 8.59
C GLY A 54 -2.09 -7.84 9.88
N GLN A 55 -1.71 -6.77 10.60
CA GLN A 55 -2.38 -6.35 11.84
C GLN A 55 -3.61 -5.49 11.56
N TRP A 56 -4.67 -5.67 12.36
CA TRP A 56 -5.92 -4.89 12.26
C TRP A 56 -5.69 -3.39 12.46
N ARG A 57 -4.69 -3.02 13.27
CA ARG A 57 -4.30 -1.62 13.51
C ARG A 57 -3.84 -0.94 12.22
N SER A 58 -3.22 -1.70 11.32
CA SER A 58 -2.69 -1.16 10.07
C SER A 58 -3.81 -0.74 9.10
N LEU A 59 -5.03 -1.28 9.24
CA LEU A 59 -6.18 -0.93 8.43
C LEU A 59 -6.52 0.57 8.54
N TRP A 60 -6.69 1.08 9.76
CA TRP A 60 -7.07 2.48 9.97
C TRP A 60 -5.87 3.42 9.80
N VAL A 61 -4.67 3.02 10.21
CA VAL A 61 -3.45 3.81 10.01
C VAL A 61 -3.14 3.97 8.53
N GLY A 62 -3.21 2.88 7.76
CA GLY A 62 -3.02 2.91 6.31
C GLY A 62 -4.09 3.72 5.59
N GLY A 63 -5.35 3.63 6.03
CA GLY A 63 -6.43 4.48 5.54
C GLY A 63 -6.12 5.97 5.69
N LEU A 64 -5.62 6.41 6.85
CA LEU A 64 -5.23 7.81 7.07
C LEU A 64 -4.07 8.25 6.16
N VAL A 65 -3.08 7.39 5.95
CA VAL A 65 -1.93 7.66 5.05
C VAL A 65 -2.35 7.69 3.57
N ALA A 66 -3.38 6.94 3.19
CA ALA A 66 -3.90 6.90 1.82
C ALA A 66 -4.68 8.18 1.43
N LEU A 67 -5.17 8.97 2.39
CA LEU A 67 -5.91 10.22 2.12
C LEU A 67 -5.05 11.27 1.38
N PRO A 68 -3.81 11.60 1.81
CA PRO A 68 -2.89 12.44 1.04
C PRO A 68 -2.68 11.98 -0.39
N SER A 69 -2.56 10.65 -0.62
CA SER A 69 -2.40 10.10 -1.96
C SER A 69 -3.61 10.41 -2.84
N GLY A 70 -4.85 10.29 -2.32
CA GLY A 70 -6.06 10.64 -3.05
C GLY A 70 -6.18 12.14 -3.39
N ALA A 71 -5.75 13.03 -2.49
CA ALA A 71 -5.68 14.46 -2.79
C ALA A 71 -4.64 14.77 -3.89
N GLY A 72 -3.48 14.09 -3.85
CA GLY A 72 -2.45 14.17 -4.89
C GLY A 72 -2.97 13.73 -6.27
N VAL A 73 -3.79 12.69 -6.32
CA VAL A 73 -4.47 12.24 -7.56
C VAL A 73 -5.32 13.34 -8.17
N ALA A 74 -6.19 13.94 -7.37
CA ALA A 74 -7.06 14.98 -7.85
C ALA A 74 -6.25 16.20 -8.33
N MET A 75 -5.19 16.58 -7.61
CA MET A 75 -4.28 17.65 -8.03
C MET A 75 -3.57 17.37 -9.35
N ALA A 76 -3.09 16.14 -9.57
CA ALA A 76 -2.41 15.77 -10.80
C ALA A 76 -3.33 15.77 -12.03
N ILE A 77 -4.60 15.40 -11.84
CA ILE A 77 -5.62 15.49 -12.89
C ILE A 77 -5.86 16.95 -13.27
N LEU A 78 -5.96 17.82 -12.27
CA LEU A 78 -6.19 19.25 -12.47
C LEU A 78 -4.96 19.99 -13.04
N GLY A 79 -3.75 19.50 -12.77
CA GLY A 79 -2.49 20.08 -13.24
C GLY A 79 -2.10 19.69 -14.67
N GLY A 80 -2.86 18.84 -15.36
CA GLY A 80 -2.72 18.54 -16.79
C GLY A 80 -1.48 17.74 -17.21
N ASN A 81 -0.51 17.45 -16.32
CA ASN A 81 0.74 16.78 -16.71
C ASN A 81 1.37 15.83 -15.65
N SER A 82 0.62 15.39 -14.63
CA SER A 82 1.19 14.59 -13.54
C SER A 82 0.48 13.26 -13.26
N ALA A 83 -0.41 12.83 -14.16
CA ALA A 83 -1.16 11.58 -14.00
C ALA A 83 -0.25 10.34 -13.84
N CYS A 84 0.88 10.29 -14.56
CA CYS A 84 1.83 9.18 -14.48
C CYS A 84 2.54 9.10 -13.12
N LEU A 85 2.94 10.25 -12.54
CA LEU A 85 3.63 10.29 -11.24
C LEU A 85 2.72 9.79 -10.10
N VAL A 86 1.45 10.19 -10.16
CA VAL A 86 0.45 9.75 -9.19
C VAL A 86 0.13 8.27 -9.35
N GLY A 87 0.04 7.75 -10.58
CA GLY A 87 -0.14 6.31 -10.81
C GLY A 87 0.96 5.47 -10.17
N VAL A 88 2.21 5.94 -10.23
CA VAL A 88 3.36 5.30 -9.56
C VAL A 88 3.21 5.37 -8.04
N ALA A 89 2.84 6.52 -7.48
CA ALA A 89 2.67 6.70 -6.03
C ALA A 89 1.54 5.84 -5.46
N ILE A 90 0.40 5.74 -6.17
CA ILE A 90 -0.69 4.84 -5.79
C ILE A 90 -0.18 3.40 -5.81
N SER A 91 0.48 2.98 -6.90
CA SER A 91 1.00 1.61 -7.02
C SER A 91 2.00 1.28 -5.90
N ALA A 92 2.89 2.22 -5.55
CA ALA A 92 3.82 2.06 -4.43
C ALA A 92 3.13 1.88 -3.07
N SER A 93 1.96 2.51 -2.87
CA SER A 93 1.18 2.38 -1.63
C SER A 93 0.35 1.09 -1.55
N LEU A 94 -0.08 0.56 -2.70
CA LEU A 94 -0.99 -0.60 -2.79
C LEU A 94 -0.24 -1.92 -2.97
N LEU A 95 0.95 -1.89 -3.59
CA LEU A 95 1.73 -3.08 -3.91
C LEU A 95 2.24 -3.82 -2.66
N PRO A 96 2.80 -3.16 -1.62
CA PRO A 96 3.27 -3.86 -0.43
C PRO A 96 2.20 -4.69 0.31
N PRO A 97 0.98 -4.18 0.59
CA PRO A 97 -0.05 -4.99 1.22
C PRO A 97 -0.69 -6.03 0.28
N SER A 98 -0.74 -5.77 -1.03
CA SER A 98 -1.29 -6.73 -2.00
C SER A 98 -0.40 -7.95 -2.21
N ILE A 99 0.92 -7.73 -2.38
CA ILE A 99 1.89 -8.83 -2.49
C ILE A 99 1.95 -9.61 -1.19
N ASN A 100 1.95 -8.93 -0.04
CA ASN A 100 1.97 -9.56 1.27
C ASN A 100 0.79 -10.53 1.47
N CYS A 101 -0.41 -10.12 1.08
CA CYS A 101 -1.59 -11.00 1.06
C CYS A 101 -1.34 -12.28 0.25
N GLY A 102 -0.85 -12.15 -0.99
CA GLY A 102 -0.54 -13.29 -1.86
C GLY A 102 0.47 -14.24 -1.23
N THR A 103 1.57 -13.69 -0.69
CA THR A 103 2.61 -14.50 -0.03
C THR A 103 2.09 -15.24 1.21
N LEU A 104 1.27 -14.59 2.04
CA LEU A 104 0.75 -15.16 3.28
C LEU A 104 -0.30 -16.25 3.03
N TRP A 105 -1.18 -16.07 2.04
CA TRP A 105 -2.10 -17.14 1.63
C TRP A 105 -1.37 -18.35 1.05
N SER A 106 -0.32 -18.10 0.27
CA SER A 106 0.52 -19.17 -0.25
C SER A 106 1.23 -19.96 0.86
N LEU A 107 1.79 -19.27 1.85
CA LEU A 107 2.38 -19.88 3.05
C LEU A 107 1.35 -20.70 3.84
N SER A 108 0.15 -20.15 4.06
CA SER A 108 -0.94 -20.87 4.71
C SER A 108 -1.28 -22.15 3.97
N LEU A 109 -1.42 -22.08 2.64
CA LEU A 109 -1.73 -23.22 1.80
C LEU A 109 -0.62 -24.29 1.85
N MET A 110 0.64 -23.89 1.76
CA MET A 110 1.77 -24.82 1.79
C MET A 110 1.96 -25.48 3.15
N LYS A 111 1.67 -24.77 4.24
CA LYS A 111 1.63 -25.38 5.57
C LYS A 111 0.55 -26.46 5.66
N VAL A 112 -0.63 -26.23 5.07
CA VAL A 112 -1.70 -27.26 4.98
C VAL A 112 -1.23 -28.45 4.14
N PHE A 113 -0.62 -28.24 2.98
CA PHE A 113 -0.11 -29.35 2.17
C PHE A 113 0.98 -30.17 2.89
N LYS A 114 1.96 -29.51 3.53
CA LYS A 114 3.00 -30.20 4.31
C LYS A 114 2.40 -30.99 5.48
N SER A 115 1.33 -30.50 6.11
CA SER A 115 0.66 -31.20 7.21
C SER A 115 0.03 -32.54 6.81
N LEU A 116 -0.38 -32.69 5.54
CA LEU A 116 -0.97 -33.95 5.05
C LEU A 116 0.02 -35.12 5.03
N SER A 117 1.32 -34.83 5.01
CA SER A 117 2.39 -35.83 4.96
C SER A 117 3.06 -36.06 6.32
N GLN A 118 2.63 -35.38 7.38
CA GLN A 118 3.27 -35.38 8.68
C GLN A 118 2.35 -35.95 9.75
N ASP A 119 2.94 -36.63 10.73
CA ASP A 119 2.20 -37.11 11.89
C ASP A 119 1.90 -35.97 12.88
N PRO A 120 0.76 -36.03 13.58
CA PRO A 120 0.41 -35.04 14.59
C PRO A 120 1.35 -35.12 15.81
N ILE A 121 1.74 -33.96 16.30
CA ILE A 121 2.58 -33.76 17.49
C ILE A 121 1.78 -33.04 18.58
N ASN A 122 2.09 -33.33 19.84
CA ASN A 122 1.49 -32.65 20.99
C ASN A 122 2.42 -31.52 21.44
N VAL A 123 1.94 -30.28 21.38
CA VAL A 123 2.70 -29.09 21.74
C VAL A 123 2.00 -28.36 22.87
N THR A 124 2.77 -27.83 23.81
CA THR A 124 2.29 -27.00 24.91
C THR A 124 2.27 -25.54 24.46
N VAL A 125 1.10 -24.90 24.59
CA VAL A 125 0.87 -23.50 24.19
C VAL A 125 0.41 -22.72 25.41
N GLY A 126 0.95 -21.52 25.64
CA GLY A 126 0.48 -20.63 26.69
C GLY A 126 -0.92 -20.09 26.39
N ILE A 127 -1.80 -20.08 27.39
CA ILE A 127 -3.15 -19.51 27.26
C ILE A 127 -3.03 -17.98 27.35
N PRO A 128 -3.54 -17.21 26.36
CA PRO A 128 -3.46 -15.75 26.36
C PRO A 128 -4.01 -15.16 27.66
N GLY A 129 -3.20 -14.33 28.33
CA GLY A 129 -3.61 -13.63 29.57
C GLY A 129 -3.49 -14.45 30.86
N THR A 130 -2.87 -15.64 30.83
CA THR A 130 -2.59 -16.45 32.03
C THR A 130 -1.22 -17.12 31.94
N ASP A 131 -0.64 -17.52 33.08
CA ASP A 131 0.61 -18.31 33.13
C ASP A 131 0.39 -19.81 32.89
N LEU A 132 -0.83 -20.20 32.48
CA LEU A 132 -1.22 -21.59 32.27
C LEU A 132 -0.88 -22.02 30.84
N THR A 133 -0.44 -23.27 30.70
CA THR A 133 -0.20 -23.89 29.39
C THR A 133 -1.25 -24.96 29.09
N LYS A 134 -1.67 -25.04 27.83
CA LYS A 134 -2.61 -26.04 27.32
C LYS A 134 -1.88 -26.93 26.31
N MET A 135 -2.11 -28.24 26.41
CA MET A 135 -1.67 -29.18 25.39
C MET A 135 -2.61 -29.11 24.18
N VAL A 136 -2.04 -28.87 23.00
CA VAL A 136 -2.75 -28.83 21.72
C VAL A 136 -2.06 -29.78 20.75
N THR A 137 -2.84 -30.66 20.15
CA THR A 137 -2.37 -31.52 19.06
C THR A 137 -2.32 -30.70 17.78
N THR A 138 -1.14 -30.59 17.18
CA THR A 138 -0.88 -29.85 15.94
C THR A 138 0.07 -30.61 15.02
N TYR A 139 0.41 -30.06 13.87
CA TYR A 139 1.37 -30.65 12.93
C TYR A 139 2.68 -29.83 12.95
N PRO A 140 3.84 -30.47 12.70
CA PRO A 140 5.11 -29.75 12.64
C PRO A 140 5.08 -28.55 11.67
N ALA A 141 4.43 -28.69 10.51
CA ALA A 141 4.26 -27.61 9.54
C ALA A 141 3.47 -26.39 10.06
N PHE A 142 2.60 -26.59 11.06
CA PHE A 142 1.78 -25.54 11.66
C PHE A 142 2.47 -24.79 12.79
N MET A 143 3.65 -25.24 13.20
CA MET A 143 4.43 -24.51 14.19
C MET A 143 4.94 -23.19 13.60
N ALA A 144 4.86 -22.16 14.44
CA ALA A 144 5.55 -20.90 14.24
C ALA A 144 7.06 -21.08 14.39
N HIS A 145 7.84 -20.24 13.72
CA HIS A 145 9.27 -20.20 13.96
C HIS A 145 9.59 -19.57 15.32
N PRO A 146 10.76 -19.86 15.94
CA PRO A 146 11.06 -19.41 17.31
C PRO A 146 11.00 -17.90 17.52
N ASP A 147 11.38 -17.11 16.50
CA ASP A 147 11.38 -15.65 16.57
C ASP A 147 9.99 -15.01 16.30
N PHE A 148 8.93 -15.81 16.05
CA PHE A 148 7.60 -15.32 15.70
C PHE A 148 6.67 -15.49 16.89
N ASN A 149 5.90 -14.45 17.18
CA ASN A 149 4.81 -14.52 18.14
C ASN A 149 3.49 -14.25 17.42
N ALA A 150 2.57 -15.22 17.49
CA ALA A 150 1.27 -15.12 16.86
C ALA A 150 0.43 -14.01 17.50
N TYR A 151 -0.32 -13.30 16.66
CA TYR A 151 -1.10 -12.12 17.05
C TYR A 151 -2.59 -12.43 17.19
N TYR A 152 -3.15 -13.28 16.31
CA TYR A 152 -4.58 -13.61 16.30
C TYR A 152 -4.88 -14.98 16.92
N PHE A 153 -3.99 -15.94 16.69
CA PHE A 153 -4.07 -17.30 17.22
C PHE A 153 -2.82 -17.65 18.00
N ASP A 154 -2.66 -18.95 18.26
CA ASP A 154 -1.52 -19.53 18.94
C ASP A 154 -0.37 -19.86 17.98
N ASN A 155 0.85 -19.94 18.52
CA ASN A 155 2.05 -20.37 17.78
C ASN A 155 1.95 -21.80 17.20
N ALA A 156 1.00 -22.62 17.70
CA ALA A 156 0.72 -23.96 17.17
C ALA A 156 -0.23 -23.95 15.94
N ASN A 157 -0.83 -22.81 15.61
CA ASN A 157 -1.84 -22.66 14.54
C ASN A 157 -1.41 -21.63 13.48
N MET A 158 -0.14 -21.68 13.06
CA MET A 158 0.44 -20.69 12.14
C MET A 158 -0.30 -20.60 10.79
N HIS A 159 -0.89 -21.69 10.29
CA HIS A 159 -1.67 -21.66 9.05
C HIS A 159 -2.88 -20.70 9.16
N LYS A 160 -3.58 -20.71 10.31
CA LYS A 160 -4.71 -19.79 10.56
C LYS A 160 -4.23 -18.36 10.75
N GLU A 161 -3.10 -18.19 11.45
CA GLU A 161 -2.45 -16.89 11.64
C GLU A 161 -2.12 -16.25 10.29
N CYS A 162 -1.42 -16.97 9.40
CA CYS A 162 -1.10 -16.52 8.06
C CYS A 162 -2.36 -16.22 7.24
N ALA A 163 -3.40 -17.06 7.32
CA ALA A 163 -4.65 -16.83 6.61
C ALA A 163 -5.36 -15.53 7.06
N VAL A 164 -5.42 -15.26 8.36
CA VAL A 164 -6.03 -14.04 8.90
C VAL A 164 -5.18 -12.81 8.63
N MET A 165 -3.85 -12.90 8.76
CA MET A 165 -2.95 -11.81 8.36
C MET A 165 -3.07 -11.48 6.87
N ALA A 166 -3.24 -12.49 6.00
CA ALA A 166 -3.49 -12.28 4.59
C ALA A 166 -4.81 -11.54 4.34
N ILE A 167 -5.89 -11.94 5.02
CA ILE A 167 -7.20 -11.26 4.95
C ILE A 167 -7.08 -9.80 5.38
N ASN A 168 -6.38 -9.52 6.49
CA ASN A 168 -6.17 -8.15 6.95
C ASN A 168 -5.30 -7.34 5.98
N SER A 169 -4.24 -7.94 5.40
CA SER A 169 -3.41 -7.30 4.39
C SER A 169 -4.20 -7.01 3.10
N PHE A 170 -5.12 -7.89 2.70
CA PHE A 170 -6.07 -7.63 1.63
C PHE A 170 -7.05 -6.50 1.99
N GLY A 171 -7.61 -6.53 3.20
CA GLY A 171 -8.46 -5.47 3.74
C GLY A 171 -7.77 -4.11 3.68
N LEU A 172 -6.48 -4.05 3.99
CA LEU A 172 -5.66 -2.84 3.88
C LEU A 172 -5.58 -2.31 2.44
N THR A 173 -5.44 -3.19 1.44
CA THR A 173 -5.49 -2.77 0.02
C THR A 173 -6.84 -2.16 -0.33
N VAL A 174 -7.93 -2.78 0.12
CA VAL A 174 -9.30 -2.31 -0.16
C VAL A 174 -9.55 -0.98 0.52
N VAL A 175 -9.20 -0.85 1.80
CA VAL A 175 -9.34 0.40 2.56
C VAL A 175 -8.53 1.52 1.91
N ASN A 176 -7.27 1.27 1.53
CA ASN A 176 -6.45 2.26 0.85
C ASN A 176 -7.09 2.75 -0.47
N ILE A 177 -7.63 1.82 -1.28
CA ILE A 177 -8.33 2.18 -2.52
C ILE A 177 -9.57 3.04 -2.23
N LEU A 178 -10.39 2.64 -1.25
CA LEU A 178 -11.58 3.39 -0.86
C LEU A 178 -11.21 4.80 -0.36
N CYS A 179 -10.20 4.92 0.49
CA CYS A 179 -9.69 6.20 0.98
C CYS A 179 -9.19 7.10 -0.16
N ILE A 180 -8.46 6.55 -1.14
CA ILE A 180 -7.99 7.30 -2.32
C ILE A 180 -9.18 7.83 -3.14
N ILE A 181 -10.19 6.99 -3.39
CA ILE A 181 -11.39 7.38 -4.15
C ILE A 181 -12.18 8.46 -3.43
N ILE A 182 -12.42 8.28 -2.13
CA ILE A 182 -13.16 9.24 -1.30
C ILE A 182 -12.42 10.58 -1.24
N ALA A 183 -11.12 10.57 -0.90
CA ALA A 183 -10.31 11.78 -0.80
C ALA A 183 -10.22 12.52 -2.15
N GLY A 184 -10.03 11.78 -3.25
CA GLY A 184 -10.03 12.36 -4.59
C GLY A 184 -11.37 13.03 -4.94
N THR A 185 -12.48 12.38 -4.61
CA THR A 185 -13.84 12.93 -4.84
C THR A 185 -14.09 14.19 -4.00
N VAL A 186 -13.73 14.15 -2.71
CA VAL A 186 -13.84 15.30 -1.80
C VAL A 186 -12.98 16.47 -2.29
N PHE A 187 -11.75 16.21 -2.74
CA PHE A 187 -10.85 17.25 -3.23
C PHE A 187 -11.41 17.95 -4.48
N LEU A 188 -11.98 17.18 -5.41
CA LEU A 188 -12.64 17.74 -6.59
C LEU A 188 -13.86 18.59 -6.21
N LYS A 189 -14.65 18.16 -5.22
CA LYS A 189 -15.76 18.94 -4.67
C LYS A 189 -15.31 20.24 -4.01
N ILE A 190 -14.19 20.24 -3.29
CA ILE A 190 -13.61 21.44 -2.69
C ILE A 190 -13.20 22.43 -3.79
N LYS A 191 -12.60 21.95 -4.88
CA LYS A 191 -12.26 22.80 -6.04
C LYS A 191 -13.49 23.32 -6.79
N GLU A 192 -14.58 22.57 -6.87
CA GLU A 192 -15.83 23.08 -7.45
C GLU A 192 -16.41 24.26 -6.65
N ILE A 193 -16.13 24.32 -5.34
CA ILE A 193 -16.65 25.35 -4.42
C ILE A 193 -15.66 26.52 -4.26
N ALA A 194 -14.36 26.30 -4.46
CA ALA A 194 -13.35 27.34 -4.46
C ALA A 194 -13.29 28.00 -5.86
N PRO A 195 -13.67 29.29 -6.01
CA PRO A 195 -13.57 29.99 -7.29
C PRO A 195 -12.11 30.01 -7.78
N ASP A 196 -11.89 30.12 -9.10
CA ASP A 196 -10.59 30.22 -9.80
C ASP A 196 -9.74 31.43 -9.32
N ALA A 197 -9.34 31.44 -8.06
CA ALA A 197 -8.71 32.60 -7.43
C ALA A 197 -7.17 32.55 -7.45
N SER A 198 -6.53 31.48 -7.94
CA SER A 198 -5.06 31.37 -7.84
C SER A 198 -4.30 31.02 -9.12
N MET A 199 -4.96 30.68 -10.24
CA MET A 199 -4.28 30.41 -11.52
C MET A 199 -4.47 31.41 -12.68
N PRO A 200 -5.33 32.46 -12.61
CA PRO A 200 -5.29 33.54 -13.61
C PRO A 200 -4.17 34.57 -13.36
N ARG A 201 -3.76 34.74 -12.08
CA ARG A 201 -2.88 35.85 -11.67
C ARG A 201 -1.43 35.67 -12.12
N THR A 202 -0.91 34.45 -12.13
CA THR A 202 0.48 34.17 -12.56
C THR A 202 0.64 34.28 -14.07
N HIS A 203 -0.30 33.78 -14.88
CA HIS A 203 -0.22 33.95 -16.34
C HIS A 203 -0.31 35.45 -16.73
N ARG A 204 -1.17 36.23 -16.06
CA ARG A 204 -1.22 37.69 -16.25
C ARG A 204 0.07 38.38 -15.79
N PHE A 205 0.64 37.96 -14.66
CA PHE A 205 1.91 38.49 -14.15
C PHE A 205 3.07 38.24 -15.12
N TRP A 206 3.27 37.00 -15.57
CA TRP A 206 4.38 36.64 -16.46
C TRP A 206 4.23 37.22 -17.87
N LYS A 207 2.99 37.39 -18.35
CA LYS A 207 2.73 37.82 -19.74
C LYS A 207 2.54 39.32 -19.89
N ASN A 208 1.84 39.96 -18.95
CA ASN A 208 1.52 41.39 -19.01
C ASN A 208 2.39 42.19 -18.04
N ASP A 209 2.45 41.83 -16.75
CA ASP A 209 3.13 42.69 -15.76
C ASP A 209 4.66 42.72 -15.95
N ILE A 210 5.29 41.58 -16.30
CA ILE A 210 6.73 41.54 -16.62
C ILE A 210 7.07 42.33 -17.89
N LYS A 211 6.19 42.28 -18.90
CA LYS A 211 6.40 43.06 -20.14
C LYS A 211 6.28 44.55 -19.88
N VAL A 212 5.25 44.96 -19.14
CA VAL A 212 5.03 46.37 -18.77
C VAL A 212 6.19 46.90 -17.91
N ALA A 213 6.67 46.14 -16.93
CA ALA A 213 7.84 46.54 -16.13
C ALA A 213 9.12 46.66 -16.98
N ARG A 214 9.31 45.76 -17.96
CA ARG A 214 10.46 45.81 -18.88
C ARG A 214 10.40 46.99 -19.85
N GLU A 215 9.22 47.34 -20.35
CA GLU A 215 9.01 48.54 -21.19
C GLU A 215 9.15 49.84 -20.41
N TYR A 216 8.69 49.88 -19.16
CA TYR A 216 8.88 51.03 -18.26
C TYR A 216 10.36 51.31 -17.98
N ASN A 217 11.16 50.29 -17.67
CA ASN A 217 12.60 50.47 -17.47
C ASN A 217 13.34 50.89 -18.75
N ARG A 218 12.92 50.38 -19.93
CA ARG A 218 13.52 50.77 -21.21
C ARG A 218 13.23 52.23 -21.56
N THR A 219 12.01 52.69 -21.33
CA THR A 219 11.60 54.09 -21.59
C THR A 219 12.21 55.08 -20.59
N PHE A 220 12.46 54.66 -19.34
CA PHE A 220 13.23 55.47 -18.38
C PHE A 220 14.68 55.65 -18.80
N GLN A 221 15.35 54.60 -19.28
CA GLN A 221 16.73 54.71 -19.79
C GLN A 221 16.84 55.62 -21.03
N ASP A 222 15.90 55.51 -21.99
CA ASP A 222 15.88 56.40 -23.16
C ASP A 222 15.56 57.86 -22.78
N GLY A 223 14.82 58.09 -21.70
CA GLY A 223 14.49 59.42 -21.18
C GLY A 223 15.69 60.13 -20.51
N ASP A 224 16.53 59.39 -19.79
CA ASP A 224 17.74 59.91 -19.17
C ASP A 224 18.85 60.21 -20.20
N ASP A 225 18.93 59.44 -21.30
CA ASP A 225 19.89 59.68 -22.40
C ASP A 225 19.54 60.92 -23.27
N LEU A 226 18.27 61.35 -23.26
CA LEU A 226 17.81 62.57 -23.97
C LEU A 226 17.93 63.84 -23.12
N GLY A 227 18.17 63.72 -21.82
CA GLY A 227 18.37 64.83 -20.87
C GLY A 227 19.81 65.35 -20.77
N HIS A 228 20.76 64.72 -21.47
CA HIS A 228 22.16 65.10 -21.51
C HIS A 228 22.60 65.48 -22.94
N ARG A 229 22.14 66.63 -23.41
CA ARG A 229 22.77 67.39 -24.51
C ARG A 229 22.83 68.86 -24.16
#